data_AF-A0A0F8LJQ9-F1
#
_entry.id   AF-A0A0F8LJQ9-F1
#
_cell.length_a   1.000
_cell.length_b   1.000
_cell.length_c   1.000
_cell.angle_alpha   90.00
_cell.angle_beta   90.00
_cell.angle_gamma   90.00
#
_symmetry.space_group_name_H-M   'P 1'
#
loop_
_entity.id
_entity.type
_entity.pdbx_description
1 polymer ?
#
loop_
_entity_poly.entity_id
_entity_poly.type
_entity_poly.pdbx_seq_one_letter_code
_entity_poly.pdbx_strand_id
1 'polypeptide(L)'
;MLVKVFPGKRTGSAIYEGFSPSAFYSLAREDFQAPESGTYYAAVSSAGGEGNYGVVLGYRERFSLSEWLSIPLRQIKTYRWEGQSLLFIFLPLGMTLAAGILVILHKKEDAAEFNPARWAGLFSGLFFLGTGFSLIFQMLYSLSRSSYSPEVIITVFLALASSGFGVIALVLSMKDERYGEKSTQKRLYFFVLGLAGLLFWAGWILGPILAFEAAVLPWKRKG
;
A
#
# COMPACT_ATOMS: atom_id res chain seq x y z
N MET A 1 -5.30 -9.55 -43.17
CA MET A 1 -5.14 -9.13 -41.76
C MET A 1 -6.38 -8.36 -41.38
N LEU A 2 -7.23 -8.91 -40.51
CA LEU A 2 -8.47 -8.26 -40.11
C LEU A 2 -8.13 -7.29 -38.96
N VAL A 3 -8.18 -5.99 -39.24
CA VAL A 3 -7.91 -4.95 -38.24
C VAL A 3 -9.26 -4.47 -37.72
N LYS A 4 -9.52 -4.67 -36.43
CA LYS A 4 -10.70 -4.13 -35.76
C LYS A 4 -10.27 -2.92 -34.94
N VAL A 5 -10.90 -1.78 -35.20
CA VAL A 5 -10.60 -0.50 -34.53
C VAL A 5 -11.71 -0.18 -33.55
N PHE A 6 -11.34 0.11 -32.31
CA PHE A 6 -12.25 0.56 -31.28
C PHE A 6 -11.95 2.03 -30.96
N PRO A 7 -12.87 2.96 -31.26
CA PRO A 7 -12.62 4.37 -31.01
C PRO A 7 -12.64 4.67 -29.51
N GLY A 8 -11.53 5.21 -28.99
CA GLY A 8 -11.46 5.68 -27.62
C GLY A 8 -12.21 7.00 -27.45
N LYS A 9 -13.17 7.07 -26.52
CA LYS A 9 -13.88 8.31 -26.18
C LYS A 9 -13.69 8.62 -24.69
N ARG A 10 -13.00 9.72 -24.39
CA ARG A 10 -12.81 10.16 -23.01
C ARG A 10 -14.15 10.56 -22.40
N THR A 11 -14.46 9.97 -21.25
CA THR A 11 -15.61 10.33 -20.42
C THR A 11 -15.43 11.71 -19.79
N GLY A 12 -16.53 12.35 -19.39
CA GLY A 12 -16.50 13.67 -18.75
C GLY A 12 -15.78 13.69 -17.39
N SER A 13 -15.69 12.54 -16.72
CA SER A 13 -15.00 12.39 -15.43
C SER A 13 -14.15 11.11 -15.42
N ALA A 14 -13.10 11.12 -14.59
CA ALA A 14 -12.30 9.93 -14.31
C ALA A 14 -13.04 9.00 -13.34
N ILE A 15 -12.68 7.72 -13.38
CA ILE A 15 -13.15 6.66 -12.49
C ILE A 15 -12.12 6.51 -11.37
N TYR A 16 -12.61 6.37 -10.14
CA TYR A 16 -11.80 6.06 -8.96
C TYR A 16 -11.56 4.55 -8.86
N GLU A 17 -10.31 4.14 -8.59
CA GLU A 17 -9.92 2.75 -8.31
C GLU A 17 -9.56 2.58 -6.82
N GLY A 18 -10.10 1.55 -6.17
CA GLY A 18 -10.04 1.42 -4.70
C GLY A 18 -8.89 0.63 -4.09
N PHE A 19 -8.29 -0.33 -4.78
CA PHE A 19 -7.19 -1.14 -4.23
C PHE A 19 -5.87 -0.36 -4.21
N SER A 20 -5.68 0.50 -5.20
CA SER A 20 -4.55 1.40 -5.38
C SER A 20 -5.06 2.80 -5.71
N PRO A 21 -5.48 3.59 -4.69
CA PRO A 21 -6.23 4.83 -4.85
C PRO A 21 -5.69 5.70 -5.97
N SER A 22 -6.38 5.67 -7.11
CA SER A 22 -5.93 6.23 -8.39
C SER A 22 -7.14 6.72 -9.20
N ALA A 23 -6.87 7.48 -10.26
CA ALA A 23 -7.92 8.04 -11.11
C ALA A 23 -7.58 7.85 -12.59
N PHE A 24 -8.46 7.17 -13.32
CA PHE A 24 -8.25 6.87 -14.74
C PHE A 24 -9.48 7.15 -15.60
N TYR A 25 -9.27 7.41 -16.89
CA TYR A 25 -10.36 7.54 -17.86
C TYR A 25 -10.52 6.24 -18.62
N SER A 26 -11.71 5.64 -18.56
CA SER A 26 -12.06 4.52 -19.45
C SER A 26 -12.32 5.06 -20.84
N LEU A 27 -11.47 4.70 -21.81
CA LEU A 27 -11.56 5.20 -23.18
C LEU A 27 -12.42 4.28 -24.07
N ALA A 28 -12.24 2.97 -23.94
CA ALA A 28 -13.00 1.95 -24.66
C ALA A 28 -13.02 0.66 -23.82
N ARG A 29 -14.14 -0.06 -23.84
CA ARG A 29 -14.29 -1.37 -23.23
C ARG A 29 -15.16 -2.21 -24.15
N GLU A 30 -14.61 -3.30 -24.66
CA GLU A 30 -15.22 -4.09 -25.71
C GLU A 30 -14.96 -5.57 -25.46
N ASP A 31 -16.04 -6.35 -25.50
CA ASP A 31 -15.94 -7.81 -25.47
C ASP A 31 -15.90 -8.31 -26.91
N PHE A 32 -14.82 -9.01 -27.25
CA PHE A 32 -14.60 -9.52 -28.60
C PHE A 32 -14.18 -10.98 -28.54
N GLN A 33 -14.93 -11.84 -29.23
CA GLN A 33 -14.52 -13.21 -29.44
C GLN A 33 -13.51 -13.28 -30.58
N ALA A 34 -12.41 -14.00 -30.35
CA ALA A 34 -11.43 -14.28 -31.39
C ALA A 34 -12.11 -15.06 -32.53
N PRO A 35 -12.14 -14.54 -33.78
CA PRO A 35 -12.82 -15.19 -34.89
C PRO A 35 -12.19 -16.53 -35.26
N GLU A 36 -10.87 -16.65 -35.10
CA GLU A 36 -10.10 -17.87 -35.38
C GLU A 36 -9.04 -18.11 -34.31
N SER A 37 -8.51 -19.34 -34.23
CA SER A 37 -7.37 -19.63 -33.35
C SER A 37 -6.10 -18.99 -33.91
N GLY A 38 -5.37 -18.23 -33.08
CA GLY A 38 -4.12 -17.60 -33.50
C GLY A 38 -3.64 -16.52 -32.53
N THR A 39 -2.57 -15.83 -32.92
CA THR A 39 -2.02 -14.70 -32.18
C THR A 39 -2.68 -13.39 -32.62
N TYR A 40 -3.22 -12.66 -31.66
CA TYR A 40 -3.81 -11.35 -31.88
C TYR A 40 -2.90 -10.28 -31.26
N TYR A 41 -2.77 -9.16 -31.96
CA TYR A 41 -1.99 -8.01 -31.50
C TYR A 41 -2.95 -6.85 -31.21
N ALA A 42 -2.77 -6.23 -30.04
CA ALA A 42 -3.44 -4.99 -29.69
C ALA A 42 -2.44 -3.83 -29.79
N ALA A 43 -2.83 -2.76 -30.47
CA ALA A 43 -2.05 -1.54 -30.57
C ALA A 43 -2.94 -0.36 -30.20
N VAL A 44 -2.36 0.61 -29.49
CA VAL A 44 -3.03 1.88 -29.17
C VAL A 44 -2.30 2.97 -29.95
N SER A 45 -3.08 3.74 -30.71
CA SER A 45 -2.58 4.87 -31.49
C SER A 45 -3.38 6.12 -31.13
N SER A 46 -2.69 7.25 -31.09
CA SER A 46 -3.30 8.57 -30.93
C SER A 46 -3.05 9.40 -32.17
N ALA A 47 -4.10 10.00 -32.74
CA ALA A 47 -4.00 10.82 -33.95
C ALA A 47 -3.46 12.24 -33.68
N GLY A 48 -3.36 12.67 -32.42
CA GLY A 48 -3.00 14.07 -32.12
C GLY A 48 -2.69 14.38 -30.65
N GLY A 49 -2.30 13.40 -29.85
CA GLY A 49 -1.99 13.63 -28.43
C GLY A 49 -1.02 12.61 -27.85
N GLU A 50 -0.19 13.06 -26.91
CA GLU A 50 0.69 12.21 -26.12
C GLU A 50 0.04 11.90 -24.76
N GLY A 51 0.41 10.79 -24.16
CA GLY A 51 -0.10 10.43 -22.84
C GLY A 51 0.12 8.98 -22.48
N ASN A 52 0.10 8.77 -21.17
CA ASN A 52 0.18 7.47 -20.56
C ASN A 52 -1.15 6.73 -20.78
N TYR A 53 -1.10 5.53 -21.38
CA TYR A 53 -2.28 4.68 -21.62
C TYR A 53 -2.08 3.27 -21.05
N GLY A 54 -3.19 2.65 -20.64
CA GLY A 54 -3.25 1.27 -20.18
C GLY A 54 -4.13 0.43 -21.11
N VAL A 55 -3.71 -0.80 -21.38
CA VAL A 55 -4.52 -1.79 -22.10
C VAL A 55 -4.66 -3.01 -21.20
N VAL A 56 -5.90 -3.38 -20.91
CA VAL A 56 -6.22 -4.60 -20.16
C VAL A 56 -6.84 -5.59 -21.14
N LEU A 57 -6.20 -6.75 -21.29
CA LEU A 57 -6.66 -7.84 -22.15
C LEU A 57 -7.03 -9.04 -21.27
N GLY A 58 -8.21 -9.61 -21.52
CA GLY A 58 -8.68 -10.81 -20.82
C GLY A 58 -10.08 -10.65 -20.22
N TYR A 59 -10.63 -11.77 -19.76
CA TYR A 59 -12.01 -11.87 -19.23
C TYR A 59 -12.06 -12.18 -17.73
N ARG A 60 -10.94 -12.60 -17.14
CA ARG A 60 -10.81 -12.91 -15.71
C ARG A 60 -9.51 -12.36 -15.17
N GLU A 61 -9.62 -11.55 -14.14
CA GLU A 61 -8.49 -11.12 -13.35
C GLU A 61 -8.06 -12.24 -12.40
N ARG A 62 -6.76 -12.55 -12.38
CA ARG A 62 -6.15 -13.50 -11.46
C ARG A 62 -4.82 -12.92 -11.02
N PHE A 63 -4.57 -12.96 -9.71
CA PHE A 63 -3.31 -12.53 -9.13
C PHE A 63 -2.55 -13.75 -8.63
N SER A 64 -1.34 -13.95 -9.13
CA SER A 64 -0.37 -14.84 -8.51
C SER A 64 0.06 -14.28 -7.15
N LEU A 65 0.57 -15.15 -6.27
CA LEU A 65 1.10 -14.71 -4.97
C LEU A 65 2.23 -13.67 -5.13
N SER A 66 3.11 -13.86 -6.13
CA SER A 66 4.17 -12.90 -6.43
C SER A 66 3.64 -11.55 -6.90
N GLU A 67 2.57 -11.53 -7.71
CA GLU A 67 1.94 -10.28 -8.11
C GLU A 67 1.31 -9.60 -6.91
N TRP A 68 0.56 -10.35 -6.10
CA TRP A 68 -0.07 -9.87 -4.88
C TRP A 68 0.93 -9.20 -3.95
N LEU A 69 2.03 -9.88 -3.61
CA LEU A 69 3.05 -9.34 -2.71
C LEU A 69 3.83 -8.15 -3.31
N SER A 70 3.85 -8.03 -4.64
CA SER A 70 4.54 -6.92 -5.33
C SER A 70 3.69 -5.65 -5.47
N ILE A 71 2.42 -5.67 -5.07
CA ILE A 71 1.50 -4.54 -5.21
C ILE A 71 2.03 -3.23 -4.59
N PRO A 72 2.60 -3.20 -3.37
CA PRO A 72 3.17 -1.96 -2.83
C PRO A 72 4.21 -1.31 -3.76
N LEU A 73 5.04 -2.12 -4.42
CA LEU A 73 6.08 -1.63 -5.34
C LEU A 73 5.49 -1.20 -6.69
N ARG A 74 4.48 -1.93 -7.18
CA ARG A 74 3.78 -1.59 -8.42
C ARG A 74 2.95 -0.32 -8.28
N GLN A 75 2.38 -0.08 -7.12
CA GLN A 75 1.60 1.13 -6.81
C GLN A 75 2.43 2.41 -6.97
N ILE A 76 3.71 2.39 -6.58
CA ILE A 76 4.64 3.51 -6.84
C ILE A 76 4.76 3.77 -8.33
N LYS A 77 4.91 2.71 -9.14
CA LYS A 77 5.02 2.83 -10.59
C LYS A 77 3.73 3.40 -11.18
N THR A 78 2.57 2.99 -10.68
CA THR A 78 1.27 3.56 -11.06
C THR A 78 1.21 5.05 -10.75
N TYR A 79 1.55 5.49 -9.55
CA TYR A 79 1.55 6.92 -9.20
C TYR A 79 2.55 7.75 -10.01
N ARG A 80 3.72 7.19 -10.31
CA ARG A 80 4.68 7.83 -11.22
C ARG A 80 4.14 7.94 -12.64
N TRP A 81 3.45 6.90 -13.11
CA TRP A 81 2.77 6.89 -14.41
C TRP A 81 1.60 7.88 -14.44
N GLU A 82 0.93 8.16 -13.33
CA GLU A 82 -0.04 9.27 -13.22
C GLU A 82 0.61 10.67 -13.20
N GLY A 83 1.94 10.76 -13.17
CA GLY A 83 2.68 12.01 -13.14
C GLY A 83 3.01 12.53 -11.74
N GLN A 84 2.75 11.77 -10.68
CA GLN A 84 3.10 12.20 -9.31
C GLN A 84 4.63 12.19 -9.10
N SER A 85 5.15 13.14 -8.32
CA SER A 85 6.55 13.15 -7.91
C SER A 85 6.81 12.10 -6.81
N LEU A 86 8.03 11.57 -6.71
CA LEU A 86 8.37 10.65 -5.61
C LEU A 86 8.18 11.32 -4.25
N LEU A 87 8.56 12.60 -4.13
CA LEU A 87 8.34 13.36 -2.90
C LEU A 87 6.87 13.38 -2.50
N PHE A 88 5.95 13.64 -3.45
CA PHE A 88 4.51 13.65 -3.18
C PHE A 88 3.99 12.28 -2.73
N ILE A 89 4.47 11.20 -3.37
CA ILE A 89 4.09 9.82 -3.02
C ILE A 89 4.55 9.46 -1.59
N PHE A 90 5.78 9.81 -1.23
CA PHE A 90 6.38 9.45 0.05
C PHE A 90 6.11 10.46 1.17
N LEU A 91 5.55 11.62 0.86
CA LEU A 91 5.30 12.69 1.84
C LEU A 91 4.50 12.20 3.07
N PRO A 92 3.38 11.46 2.92
CA PRO A 92 2.60 11.01 4.08
C PRO A 92 3.41 10.08 4.99
N LEU A 93 4.09 9.09 4.42
CA LEU A 93 4.97 8.19 5.17
C LEU A 93 6.11 8.95 5.86
N GLY A 94 6.75 9.89 5.15
CA GLY A 94 7.82 10.73 5.70
C GLY A 94 7.33 11.57 6.88
N MET A 95 6.15 12.17 6.78
CA MET A 95 5.53 12.91 7.89
C MET A 95 5.23 12.02 9.09
N THR A 96 4.68 10.81 8.87
CA THR A 96 4.41 9.86 9.96
C THR A 96 5.70 9.42 10.66
N LEU A 97 6.75 9.09 9.89
CA LEU A 97 8.04 8.70 10.45
C LEU A 97 8.67 9.85 11.24
N ALA A 98 8.70 11.06 10.68
CA ALA A 98 9.26 12.24 11.35
C ALA A 98 8.51 12.54 12.66
N ALA A 99 7.17 12.56 12.64
CA ALA A 99 6.36 12.77 13.82
C ALA A 99 6.59 11.67 14.88
N GLY A 100 6.61 10.41 14.47
CA GLY A 100 6.85 9.28 15.37
C GLY A 100 8.23 9.33 16.03
N ILE A 101 9.28 9.60 15.26
CA ILE A 101 10.64 9.75 15.76
C ILE A 101 10.72 10.93 16.74
N LEU A 102 10.14 12.09 16.40
CA LEU A 102 10.12 13.25 17.30
C LEU A 102 9.45 12.91 18.64
N VAL A 103 8.32 12.21 18.63
CA VAL A 103 7.63 11.78 19.86
C VAL A 103 8.50 10.84 20.70
N ILE A 104 9.18 9.87 20.07
CA ILE A 104 10.09 8.94 20.77
C ILE A 104 11.27 9.72 21.37
N LEU A 105 11.89 10.63 20.61
CA LEU A 105 13.04 11.42 21.06
C LEU A 105 12.70 12.42 22.16
N HIS A 106 11.45 12.89 22.26
CA HIS A 106 11.02 13.74 23.39
C HIS A 106 10.94 12.94 24.70
N LYS A 107 10.77 11.62 24.64
CA LYS A 107 10.77 10.69 25.79
C LYS A 107 12.15 10.07 26.02
N LYS A 108 13.19 10.91 26.10
CA LYS A 108 14.62 10.53 26.08
C LYS A 108 15.00 9.41 27.06
N GLU A 109 14.43 9.40 28.26
CA GLU A 109 14.71 8.40 29.30
C GLU A 109 14.21 7.00 28.89
N ASP A 110 13.05 6.92 28.24
CA ASP A 110 12.51 5.66 27.73
C ASP A 110 13.34 5.14 26.55
N ALA A 111 13.71 6.01 25.62
CA ALA A 111 14.37 5.63 24.37
C ALA A 111 15.79 5.07 24.57
N ALA A 112 16.53 5.53 25.59
CA ALA A 112 17.88 5.07 25.91
C ALA A 112 17.92 3.59 26.32
N GLU A 113 16.82 3.06 26.85
CA GLU A 113 16.70 1.70 27.35
C GLU A 113 16.09 0.72 26.34
N PHE A 114 15.76 1.19 25.13
CA PHE A 114 15.11 0.36 24.12
C PHE A 114 16.07 -0.70 23.57
N ASN A 115 15.66 -1.97 23.72
CA ASN A 115 16.31 -3.07 23.04
C ASN A 115 15.99 -3.08 21.52
N PRO A 116 16.78 -3.79 20.70
CA PRO A 116 16.56 -3.85 19.25
C PRO A 116 15.15 -4.33 18.84
N ALA A 117 14.55 -5.26 19.60
CA ALA A 117 13.21 -5.77 19.32
C ALA A 117 12.15 -4.66 19.44
N ARG A 118 12.27 -3.81 20.47
CA ARG A 118 11.39 -2.66 20.68
C ARG A 118 11.54 -1.62 19.57
N TRP A 119 12.77 -1.34 19.11
CA TRP A 119 12.99 -0.45 17.96
C TRP A 119 12.33 -1.00 16.70
N ALA A 120 12.55 -2.28 16.38
CA ALA A 120 11.93 -2.93 15.24
C ALA A 120 10.38 -2.86 15.31
N GLY A 121 9.80 -3.14 16.49
CA GLY A 121 8.36 -3.04 16.70
C GLY A 121 7.79 -1.62 16.55
N LEU A 122 8.52 -0.59 17.04
CA LEU A 122 8.13 0.80 16.90
C LEU A 122 8.16 1.24 15.44
N PHE A 123 9.26 0.98 14.72
CA PHE A 123 9.35 1.34 13.31
C PHE A 123 8.33 0.57 12.48
N SER A 124 8.12 -0.73 12.75
CA SER A 124 7.04 -1.51 12.13
C SER A 124 5.68 -0.81 12.26
N GLY A 125 5.34 -0.36 13.48
CA GLY A 125 4.11 0.38 13.74
C GLY A 125 4.03 1.71 12.99
N LEU A 126 5.12 2.47 12.91
CA LEU A 126 5.16 3.73 12.14
C LEU A 126 5.01 3.51 10.64
N PHE A 127 5.60 2.45 10.07
CA PHE A 127 5.41 2.09 8.66
C PHE A 127 3.96 1.69 8.36
N PHE A 128 3.33 0.91 9.24
CA PHE A 128 1.90 0.55 9.11
C PHE A 128 0.99 1.79 9.19
N LEU A 129 1.18 2.66 10.19
CA LEU A 129 0.47 3.93 10.29
C LEU A 129 0.67 4.81 9.05
N GLY A 130 1.93 4.94 8.61
CA GLY A 130 2.28 5.75 7.45
C GLY A 130 1.64 5.24 6.17
N THR A 131 1.44 3.93 6.06
CA THR A 131 0.69 3.32 4.95
C THR A 131 -0.79 3.70 4.99
N GLY A 132 -1.41 3.61 6.18
CA GLY A 132 -2.81 4.05 6.35
C GLY A 132 -3.00 5.52 5.98
N PHE A 133 -2.09 6.39 6.44
CA PHE A 133 -2.12 7.80 6.09
C PHE A 133 -1.87 8.05 4.59
N SER A 134 -0.94 7.31 3.98
CA SER A 134 -0.67 7.38 2.54
C SER A 134 -1.90 6.99 1.71
N LEU A 135 -2.62 5.93 2.10
CA LEU A 135 -3.85 5.51 1.43
C LEU A 135 -4.94 6.60 1.50
N ILE A 136 -5.14 7.21 2.67
CA ILE A 136 -6.09 8.32 2.83
C ILE A 136 -5.68 9.51 1.96
N PHE A 137 -4.40 9.87 1.97
CA PHE A 137 -3.88 10.98 1.18
C PHE A 137 -4.10 10.75 -0.33
N GLN A 138 -3.74 9.57 -0.83
CA GLN A 138 -3.92 9.20 -2.25
C GLN A 138 -5.40 9.08 -2.63
N MET A 139 -6.26 8.64 -1.71
CA MET A 139 -7.71 8.65 -1.89
C MET A 139 -8.25 10.05 -2.10
N LEU A 140 -7.89 11.00 -1.23
CA LEU A 140 -8.34 12.39 -1.34
C LEU A 140 -7.83 13.04 -2.63
N TYR A 141 -6.57 12.79 -2.98
CA TYR A 141 -5.99 13.27 -4.23
C TYR A 141 -6.71 12.70 -5.46
N SER A 142 -7.02 11.41 -5.48
CA SER A 142 -7.71 10.77 -6.59
C SER A 142 -9.17 11.21 -6.69
N LEU A 143 -9.90 11.31 -5.58
CA LEU A 143 -11.28 11.80 -5.53
C LEU A 143 -11.42 13.26 -5.98
N SER A 144 -10.39 14.09 -5.82
CA SER A 144 -10.39 15.45 -6.37
C SER A 144 -10.40 15.50 -7.91
N ARG A 145 -10.08 14.37 -8.58
CA ARG A 145 -9.94 14.25 -10.03
C ARG A 145 -10.95 13.27 -10.65
N SER A 146 -11.67 12.52 -9.83
CA SER A 146 -12.58 11.46 -10.26
C SER A 146 -13.99 11.67 -9.73
N SER A 147 -14.94 10.96 -10.34
CA SER A 147 -16.25 10.78 -9.73
C SER A 147 -16.15 9.81 -8.54
N TYR A 148 -17.07 9.97 -7.59
CA TYR A 148 -17.21 9.04 -6.48
C TYR A 148 -17.56 7.63 -6.99
N SER A 149 -16.96 6.61 -6.37
CA SER A 149 -17.18 5.19 -6.66
C SER A 149 -17.37 4.42 -5.35
N PRO A 150 -18.20 3.36 -5.31
CA PRO A 150 -18.28 2.45 -4.17
C PRO A 150 -16.92 1.84 -3.78
N GLU A 151 -15.95 1.77 -4.70
CA GLU A 151 -14.59 1.29 -4.45
C GLU A 151 -13.83 2.09 -3.38
N VAL A 152 -14.28 3.31 -3.05
CA VAL A 152 -13.77 4.09 -1.90
C VAL A 152 -13.82 3.28 -0.60
N ILE A 153 -14.83 2.42 -0.43
CA ILE A 153 -14.97 1.57 0.77
C ILE A 153 -13.77 0.63 0.92
N ILE A 154 -13.22 0.11 -0.19
CA ILE A 154 -12.05 -0.78 -0.19
C ILE A 154 -10.84 -0.02 0.36
N THR A 155 -10.61 1.20 -0.14
CA THR A 155 -9.50 2.05 0.33
C THR A 155 -9.61 2.38 1.81
N VAL A 156 -10.81 2.76 2.26
CA VAL A 156 -11.07 3.06 3.67
C VAL A 156 -10.77 1.85 4.54
N PHE A 157 -11.22 0.66 4.14
CA PHE A 157 -10.94 -0.58 4.85
C PHE A 157 -9.43 -0.86 4.95
N LEU A 158 -8.69 -0.75 3.83
CA LEU A 158 -7.23 -0.95 3.83
C LEU A 158 -6.50 0.09 4.69
N ALA A 159 -6.95 1.34 4.67
CA ALA A 159 -6.38 2.41 5.47
C ALA A 159 -6.62 2.20 6.97
N LEU A 160 -7.82 1.77 7.35
CA LEU A 160 -8.16 1.45 8.74
C LEU A 160 -7.43 0.20 9.23
N ALA A 161 -7.33 -0.85 8.41
CA ALA A 161 -6.56 -2.04 8.73
C ALA A 161 -5.08 -1.70 8.98
N SER A 162 -4.47 -0.96 8.04
CA SER A 162 -3.07 -0.51 8.16
C SER A 162 -2.85 0.35 9.41
N SER A 163 -3.76 1.29 9.67
CA SER A 163 -3.68 2.15 10.85
C SER A 163 -3.85 1.34 12.13
N GLY A 164 -4.78 0.38 12.17
CA GLY A 164 -5.00 -0.52 13.28
C GLY A 164 -3.77 -1.36 13.60
N PHE A 165 -3.14 -1.98 12.59
CA PHE A 165 -1.88 -2.71 12.76
C PHE A 165 -0.78 -1.81 13.33
N GLY A 166 -0.70 -0.58 12.84
CA GLY A 166 0.25 0.42 13.32
C GLY A 166 0.04 0.79 14.79
N VAL A 167 -1.19 1.10 15.20
CA VAL A 167 -1.52 1.40 16.59
C VAL A 167 -1.22 0.20 17.49
N ILE A 168 -1.60 -1.02 17.09
CA ILE A 168 -1.35 -2.24 17.87
C ILE A 168 0.16 -2.46 18.04
N ALA A 169 0.95 -2.35 16.97
CA ALA A 169 2.40 -2.52 17.01
C ALA A 169 3.07 -1.48 17.94
N LEU A 170 2.65 -0.21 17.87
CA LEU A 170 3.17 0.84 18.76
C LEU A 170 2.80 0.58 20.22
N VAL A 171 1.53 0.24 20.50
CA VAL A 171 1.08 -0.05 21.87
C VAL A 171 1.81 -1.25 22.46
N LEU A 172 2.00 -2.33 21.69
CA LEU A 172 2.74 -3.51 22.14
C LEU A 172 4.21 -3.22 22.40
N SER A 173 4.81 -2.33 21.60
CA SER A 173 6.22 -1.93 21.77
C SER A 173 6.42 -1.05 23.00
N MET A 174 5.48 -0.15 23.28
CA MET A 174 5.53 0.77 24.41
C MET A 174 5.12 0.14 25.75
N LYS A 175 4.28 -0.91 25.74
CA LYS A 175 3.90 -1.61 26.97
C LYS A 175 5.12 -2.24 27.66
N ASP A 176 5.23 -2.01 28.97
CA ASP A 176 6.28 -2.57 29.82
C ASP A 176 6.41 -4.09 29.71
N GLU A 177 7.61 -4.59 29.97
CA GLU A 177 7.95 -6.02 29.91
C GLU A 177 7.13 -6.89 30.87
N ARG A 178 6.41 -6.28 31.84
CA ARG A 178 5.45 -6.99 32.71
C ARG A 178 4.13 -7.33 32.01
N TYR A 179 3.81 -6.69 30.87
CA TYR A 179 2.62 -7.01 30.08
C TYR A 179 2.92 -8.21 29.16
N GLY A 180 2.74 -9.41 29.72
CA GLY A 180 3.06 -10.69 29.09
C GLY A 180 4.25 -11.34 29.78
N GLU A 181 3.99 -12.06 30.88
CA GLU A 181 4.96 -12.85 31.66
C GLU A 181 5.79 -13.87 30.85
N LYS A 182 5.55 -13.99 29.53
CA LYS A 182 6.37 -14.76 28.60
C LYS A 182 6.60 -13.96 27.32
N SER A 183 7.87 -13.61 27.06
CA SER A 183 8.38 -13.01 25.80
C SER A 183 7.80 -13.65 24.53
N THR A 184 7.40 -14.93 24.59
CA THR A 184 6.75 -15.70 23.53
C THR A 184 5.45 -15.07 23.00
N GLN A 185 4.61 -14.44 23.83
CA GLN A 185 3.35 -13.85 23.37
C GLN A 185 3.57 -12.60 22.51
N LYS A 186 4.46 -11.69 22.95
CA LYS A 186 4.83 -10.51 22.14
C LYS A 186 5.40 -10.94 20.79
N ARG A 187 6.25 -11.97 20.78
CA ARG A 187 6.81 -12.54 19.56
C ARG A 187 5.74 -13.07 18.61
N LEU A 188 4.75 -13.80 19.13
CA LEU A 188 3.62 -14.28 18.33
C LEU A 188 2.80 -13.12 17.75
N TYR A 189 2.51 -12.08 18.52
CA TYR A 189 1.78 -10.92 18.00
C TYR A 189 2.52 -10.22 16.86
N PHE A 190 3.83 -10.01 16.99
CA PHE A 190 4.63 -9.40 15.93
C PHE A 190 4.76 -10.30 14.70
N PHE A 191 4.81 -11.62 14.87
CA PHE A 191 4.76 -12.56 13.75
C PHE A 191 3.43 -12.46 12.98
N VAL A 192 2.31 -12.44 13.71
CA VAL A 192 0.97 -12.26 13.11
C VAL A 192 0.83 -10.90 12.43
N LEU A 193 1.36 -9.82 13.04
CA LEU A 193 1.38 -8.49 12.44
C LEU A 193 2.22 -8.44 11.15
N GLY A 194 3.35 -9.16 11.09
CA GLY A 194 4.14 -9.30 9.88
C GLY A 194 3.36 -9.98 8.76
N LEU A 195 2.70 -11.10 9.06
CA LEU A 195 1.85 -11.80 8.07
C LEU A 195 0.68 -10.96 7.60
N ALA A 196 -0.04 -10.32 8.54
CA ALA A 196 -1.14 -9.42 8.21
C ALA A 196 -0.67 -8.23 7.38
N GLY A 197 0.47 -7.64 7.73
CA GLY A 197 1.05 -6.52 6.97
C GLY A 197 1.37 -6.91 5.52
N LEU A 198 1.92 -8.11 5.28
CA LEU A 198 2.12 -8.61 3.91
C LEU A 198 0.81 -8.84 3.16
N LEU A 199 -0.19 -9.43 3.82
CA LEU A 199 -1.47 -9.77 3.21
C LEU A 199 -2.26 -8.53 2.79
N PHE A 200 -2.24 -7.48 3.62
CA PHE A 200 -2.97 -6.23 3.44
C PHE A 200 -2.11 -5.10 2.84
N TRP A 201 -0.88 -5.40 2.43
CA TRP A 201 0.08 -4.42 1.90
C TRP A 201 0.44 -3.28 2.86
N ALA A 202 0.19 -3.45 4.15
CA ALA A 202 0.53 -2.47 5.16
C ALA A 202 2.05 -2.44 5.37
N GLY A 203 2.61 -1.24 5.46
CA GLY A 203 4.01 -1.02 5.86
C GLY A 203 5.03 -1.13 4.74
N TRP A 204 4.63 -1.14 3.47
CA TRP A 204 5.55 -1.07 2.31
C TRP A 204 6.70 -2.10 2.38
N ILE A 205 6.37 -3.35 2.71
CA ILE A 205 7.29 -4.49 2.90
C ILE A 205 8.24 -4.33 4.11
N LEU A 206 8.77 -3.13 4.38
CA LEU A 206 9.63 -2.83 5.51
C LEU A 206 8.92 -3.00 6.86
N GLY A 207 7.70 -2.52 7.00
CA GLY A 207 6.90 -2.68 8.22
C GLY A 207 6.72 -4.16 8.62
N PRO A 208 6.31 -5.04 7.69
CA PRO A 208 6.29 -6.49 7.92
C PRO A 208 7.65 -7.11 8.27
N ILE A 209 8.72 -6.74 7.56
CA ILE A 209 10.08 -7.23 7.87
C ILE A 209 10.47 -6.88 9.31
N LEU A 210 10.27 -5.62 9.70
CA LEU A 210 10.55 -5.14 11.05
C LEU A 210 9.65 -5.81 12.10
N ALA A 211 8.41 -6.16 11.74
CA ALA A 211 7.55 -6.96 12.61
C ALA A 211 8.14 -8.37 12.82
N PHE A 212 8.62 -9.01 11.77
CA PHE A 212 9.28 -10.32 11.90
C PHE A 212 10.58 -10.22 12.71
N GLU A 213 11.37 -9.17 12.53
CA GLU A 213 12.55 -8.93 13.37
C GLU A 213 12.17 -8.80 14.84
N ALA A 214 11.15 -8.00 15.14
CA ALA A 214 10.60 -7.88 16.49
C ALA A 214 10.07 -9.23 17.05
N ALA A 215 9.58 -10.13 16.19
CA ALA A 215 9.14 -11.46 16.56
C ALA A 215 10.29 -12.42 16.92
N VAL A 216 11.48 -12.21 16.35
CA VAL A 216 12.64 -13.10 16.55
C VAL A 216 13.52 -12.60 17.69
N LEU A 217 13.70 -11.28 17.78
CA LEU A 217 14.64 -10.67 18.72
C LEU A 217 14.23 -10.86 20.20
N PRO A 218 15.20 -10.82 21.13
CA PRO A 218 14.91 -10.87 22.56
C PRO A 218 14.34 -9.54 23.06
N TRP A 219 13.24 -9.63 23.82
CA TRP A 219 12.54 -8.47 24.39
C TRP A 219 12.99 -8.10 25.80
N LYS A 220 14.12 -8.65 26.27
CA LYS A 220 14.64 -8.32 27.61
C LYS A 220 15.29 -6.93 27.59
N ARG A 221 15.12 -6.14 28.65
CA ARG A 221 15.84 -4.87 28.84
C ARG A 221 17.36 -5.11 28.76
N LYS A 222 18.10 -4.15 28.19
CA LYS A 222 19.55 -4.08 28.45
C LYS A 222 19.71 -3.81 29.95
N GLY A 223 20.42 -4.70 30.63
CA GLY A 223 20.77 -4.54 32.05
C GLY A 223 21.76 -3.40 32.26
#